data_AF-A0A923YT92-F1
#
_entry.id   AF-A0A923YT92-F1
#
_cell.length_a   1.000
_cell.length_b   1.000
_cell.length_c   1.000
_cell.angle_alpha   90.00
_cell.angle_beta   90.00
_cell.angle_gamma   90.00
#
_symmetry.space_group_name_H-M   'P 1'
#
loop_
_entity.id
_entity.type
_entity.pdbx_description
1 polymer ?
#
loop_
_entity_poly.entity_id
_entity_poly.type
_entity_poly.pdbx_seq_one_letter_code
_entity_poly.pdbx_strand_id
1 'polypeptide(L)'
;MYNSSQSADQINNIKYELDFGVVLEKSFQNYKKIALIAGLGLIITTVFLSVIFAGIFGSIYGFANFTQTMTGFSANLTMSTEIILVLVGALFAGIFSPINAGFLQMAANAQNNNDFSLNTLFSFFSSSDFKNLFVSAVILSLVGGLINFGFEFINIKFVGTIVTVIISFLTILTIPLIIFSKLDAVSAITSSIKLV
;
A
#
# COMPACT_ATOMS: atom_id res chain seq x y z
N MET A 1 39.44 24.20 5.32
CA MET A 1 38.88 24.83 4.09
C MET A 1 38.51 23.72 3.13
N TYR A 2 37.22 23.41 3.02
CA TYR A 2 36.69 22.43 2.07
C TYR A 2 36.61 23.12 0.71
N ASN A 3 37.27 22.56 -0.29
CA ASN A 3 37.42 23.17 -1.61
C ASN A 3 36.10 22.99 -2.38
N SER A 4 35.39 24.09 -2.63
CA SER A 4 34.04 24.15 -3.22
C SER A 4 33.98 23.93 -4.73
N SER A 5 35.04 23.37 -5.34
CA SER A 5 35.14 23.16 -6.79
C SER A 5 35.01 21.70 -7.25
N GLN A 6 34.85 20.72 -6.34
CA GLN A 6 34.62 19.32 -6.74
C GLN A 6 33.14 18.95 -7.01
N SER A 7 32.20 19.89 -6.85
CA SER A 7 30.77 19.54 -6.73
C SER A 7 29.87 19.88 -7.93
N ALA A 8 30.38 20.44 -9.03
CA ALA A 8 29.53 20.76 -10.20
C ALA A 8 29.73 19.77 -11.37
N ASP A 9 30.96 19.38 -11.67
CA ASP A 9 31.28 18.56 -12.85
C ASP A 9 30.99 17.06 -12.66
N GLN A 10 30.89 16.57 -11.42
CA GLN A 10 30.52 15.17 -11.15
C GLN A 10 29.01 14.90 -11.25
N ILE A 11 28.18 15.95 -11.26
CA ILE A 11 26.71 15.82 -11.24
C ILE A 11 26.14 15.74 -12.67
N ASN A 12 26.79 16.35 -13.66
CA ASN A 12 26.33 16.35 -15.06
C ASN A 12 26.59 15.03 -15.81
N ASN A 13 27.31 14.07 -15.22
CA ASN A 13 27.62 12.78 -15.85
C ASN A 13 26.94 11.57 -15.20
N ILE A 14 26.10 11.75 -14.18
CA ILE A 14 25.23 10.66 -13.72
C ILE A 14 24.01 10.61 -14.64
N LYS A 15 24.24 10.20 -15.90
CA LYS A 15 23.20 9.45 -16.60
C LYS A 15 22.95 8.25 -15.71
N TYR A 16 21.85 8.26 -14.95
CA TYR A 16 21.27 7.02 -14.48
C TYR A 16 20.83 6.29 -15.76
N GLU A 17 21.77 5.62 -16.43
CA GLU A 17 21.42 4.50 -17.28
C GLU A 17 20.76 3.51 -16.32
N LEU A 18 19.42 3.52 -16.33
CA LEU A 18 18.62 2.49 -15.70
C LEU A 18 18.91 1.21 -16.49
N ASP A 19 20.06 0.60 -16.20
CA ASP A 19 20.28 -0.77 -16.56
C ASP A 19 19.34 -1.60 -15.68
N PHE A 20 18.30 -2.13 -16.34
CA PHE A 20 17.30 -2.97 -15.68
C PHE A 20 17.96 -4.14 -14.94
N GLY A 21 19.03 -4.73 -15.47
CA GLY A 21 19.76 -5.81 -14.82
C GLY A 21 20.38 -5.37 -13.50
N VAL A 22 20.99 -4.18 -13.47
CA VAL A 22 21.58 -3.61 -12.24
C VAL A 22 20.51 -3.27 -11.22
N VAL A 23 19.38 -2.67 -11.63
CA VAL A 23 18.27 -2.34 -10.73
C VAL A 23 17.65 -3.61 -10.17
N LEU A 24 17.37 -4.60 -11.01
CA LEU A 24 16.78 -5.88 -10.64
C LEU A 24 17.66 -6.64 -9.65
N GLU A 25 18.96 -6.75 -9.92
CA GLU A 25 19.91 -7.43 -9.02
C GLU A 25 19.94 -6.73 -7.66
N LYS A 26 20.04 -5.40 -7.63
CA LYS A 26 19.99 -4.62 -6.39
C LYS A 26 18.68 -4.85 -5.63
N SER A 27 17.54 -4.86 -6.31
CA SER A 27 16.24 -5.14 -5.70
C SER A 27 16.16 -6.55 -5.11
N PHE A 28 16.68 -7.57 -5.80
CA PHE A 28 16.71 -8.94 -5.28
C PHE A 28 17.63 -9.08 -4.07
N GLN A 29 18.82 -8.50 -4.12
CA GLN A 29 19.74 -8.52 -2.97
C GLN A 29 19.11 -7.82 -1.76
N ASN A 30 18.42 -6.70 -1.98
CA ASN A 30 17.72 -6.00 -0.91
C ASN A 30 16.53 -6.80 -0.36
N TYR A 31 15.74 -7.42 -1.24
CA TYR A 31 14.64 -8.30 -0.85
C TYR A 31 15.13 -9.47 0.04
N LYS A 32 16.23 -10.13 -0.35
CA LYS A 32 16.83 -11.22 0.44
C LYS A 32 17.16 -10.79 1.87
N LYS A 33 17.65 -9.57 2.08
CA LYS A 33 17.97 -9.04 3.42
C LYS A 33 16.72 -8.95 4.30
N ILE A 34 15.60 -8.45 3.76
CA ILE A 34 14.38 -8.20 4.54
C ILE A 34 13.43 -9.40 4.59
N ALA A 35 13.56 -10.37 3.68
CA ALA A 35 12.57 -11.41 3.42
C ALA A 35 12.10 -12.15 4.67
N LEU A 36 13.02 -12.53 5.56
CA LEU A 36 12.67 -13.26 6.78
C LEU A 36 11.81 -12.42 7.73
N ILE A 37 12.26 -11.21 8.06
CA ILE A 37 11.59 -10.34 9.03
C ILE A 37 10.28 -9.81 8.43
N ALA A 38 10.30 -9.40 7.16
CA ALA A 38 9.12 -8.94 6.44
C ALA A 38 8.07 -10.06 6.33
N GLY A 39 8.50 -11.29 6.01
CA GLY A 39 7.64 -12.47 5.95
C GLY A 39 7.01 -12.81 7.31
N LEU A 40 7.79 -12.79 8.38
CA LEU A 40 7.27 -12.95 9.75
C LEU A 40 6.24 -11.86 10.08
N GLY A 41 6.52 -10.62 9.70
CA GLY A 41 5.58 -9.50 9.86
C GLY A 41 4.25 -9.70 9.12
N LEU A 42 4.30 -10.20 7.88
CA LEU A 42 3.09 -10.57 7.12
C LEU A 42 2.30 -11.68 7.80
N ILE A 43 2.97 -12.73 8.29
CA ILE A 43 2.31 -13.84 8.98
C ILE A 43 1.61 -13.34 10.24
N ILE A 44 2.32 -12.57 11.09
CA ILE A 44 1.74 -12.00 12.32
C ILE A 44 0.53 -11.12 12.01
N THR A 45 0.66 -10.24 11.02
CA THR A 45 -0.42 -9.36 10.56
C THR A 45 -1.63 -10.17 10.09
N THR A 46 -1.40 -11.21 9.29
CA THR A 46 -2.47 -12.06 8.76
C THR A 46 -3.19 -12.84 9.85
N VAL A 47 -2.44 -13.43 10.79
CA VAL A 47 -3.02 -14.15 11.93
C VAL A 47 -3.84 -13.20 12.80
N PHE A 48 -3.31 -12.03 13.11
CA PHE A 48 -4.01 -11.01 13.89
C PHE A 48 -5.34 -10.58 13.23
N LEU A 49 -5.31 -10.30 11.93
CA LEU A 49 -6.51 -9.92 11.18
C LEU A 49 -7.53 -11.06 11.09
N SER A 50 -7.05 -12.29 10.95
CA SER A 50 -7.91 -13.48 10.91
C SER A 50 -8.66 -13.66 12.23
N VAL A 51 -8.01 -13.40 13.37
CA VAL A 51 -8.64 -13.43 14.69
C VAL A 51 -9.70 -12.34 14.82
N ILE A 52 -9.40 -11.10 14.40
CA ILE A 52 -10.37 -10.00 14.41
C ILE A 52 -11.58 -10.35 13.54
N PHE A 53 -11.33 -10.81 12.31
CA PHE A 53 -12.38 -11.17 11.37
C PHE A 53 -13.26 -12.31 11.89
N ALA A 54 -12.65 -13.37 12.43
CA ALA A 54 -13.37 -14.48 13.05
C ALA A 54 -14.20 -14.00 14.26
N GLY A 55 -13.68 -13.08 15.07
CA GLY A 55 -14.39 -12.48 16.20
C GLY A 55 -15.64 -11.69 15.76
N ILE A 56 -15.48 -10.79 14.78
CA ILE A 56 -16.60 -10.03 14.21
C ILE A 56 -17.64 -10.98 13.62
N PHE A 57 -17.20 -11.94 12.81
CA PHE A 57 -18.08 -12.92 12.20
C PHE A 57 -18.87 -13.72 13.25
N GLY A 58 -18.16 -14.27 14.25
CA GLY A 58 -18.76 -15.03 15.33
C GLY A 58 -19.77 -14.24 16.15
N SER A 59 -19.56 -12.93 16.35
CA SER A 59 -20.50 -12.07 17.08
C SER A 59 -21.79 -11.76 16.32
N ILE A 60 -21.76 -11.73 14.98
CA ILE A 60 -22.91 -11.36 14.15
C ILE A 60 -23.69 -12.60 13.70
N TYR A 61 -22.98 -13.64 13.26
CA TYR A 61 -23.59 -14.81 12.61
C TYR A 61 -23.55 -16.08 13.47
N GLY A 62 -22.70 -16.11 14.51
CA GLY A 62 -22.44 -17.28 15.33
C GLY A 62 -21.55 -18.32 14.62
N PHE A 63 -20.63 -18.92 15.35
CA PHE A 63 -19.70 -19.92 14.80
C PHE A 63 -20.40 -21.21 14.34
N ALA A 64 -21.54 -21.56 14.94
CA ALA A 64 -22.32 -22.76 14.58
C ALA A 64 -22.87 -22.70 13.14
N ASN A 65 -23.15 -21.50 12.63
CA ASN A 65 -23.70 -21.29 11.29
C ASN A 65 -22.62 -20.96 10.26
N PHE A 66 -21.34 -21.12 10.58
CA PHE A 66 -20.24 -20.69 9.71
C PHE A 66 -20.35 -21.33 8.32
N THR A 67 -20.40 -22.65 8.24
CA THR A 67 -20.48 -23.38 6.97
C THR A 67 -21.69 -22.95 6.16
N GLN A 68 -22.88 -22.90 6.78
CA GLN A 68 -24.11 -22.51 6.09
C GLN A 68 -24.07 -21.07 5.58
N THR A 69 -23.51 -20.15 6.35
CA THR A 69 -23.39 -18.74 5.97
C THR A 69 -22.39 -18.56 4.83
N MET A 70 -21.26 -19.28 4.88
CA MET A 70 -20.25 -19.23 3.82
C MET A 70 -20.75 -19.88 2.51
N THR A 71 -21.45 -21.01 2.59
CA THR A 71 -21.97 -21.69 1.39
C THR A 71 -23.22 -21.02 0.83
N GLY A 72 -23.98 -20.30 1.66
CA GLY A 72 -25.11 -19.48 1.24
C GLY A 72 -24.72 -18.10 0.71
N PHE A 73 -23.44 -17.73 0.76
CA PHE A 73 -22.97 -16.46 0.22
C PHE A 73 -23.17 -16.42 -1.29
N SER A 74 -23.89 -15.42 -1.78
CA SER A 74 -24.09 -15.18 -3.20
C SER A 74 -23.37 -13.91 -3.63
N ALA A 75 -22.70 -13.96 -4.78
CA ALA A 75 -21.95 -12.83 -5.33
C ALA A 75 -22.85 -11.71 -5.90
N ASN A 76 -24.18 -11.91 -5.93
CA ASN A 76 -25.13 -10.90 -6.36
C ASN A 76 -25.45 -9.99 -5.18
N LEU A 77 -24.53 -9.08 -4.89
CA LEU A 77 -24.72 -8.06 -3.88
C LEU A 77 -25.76 -7.04 -4.36
N THR A 78 -26.51 -6.50 -3.42
CA THR A 78 -27.36 -5.34 -3.74
C THR A 78 -26.47 -4.11 -3.90
N MET A 79 -26.97 -3.14 -4.67
CA MET A 79 -26.28 -1.86 -4.90
C MET A 79 -25.88 -1.17 -3.59
N SER A 80 -26.73 -1.23 -2.56
CA SER A 80 -26.44 -0.67 -1.25
C SER A 80 -25.30 -1.41 -0.53
N THR A 81 -25.25 -2.73 -0.63
CA THR A 81 -24.18 -3.54 -0.04
C THR A 81 -22.84 -3.27 -0.73
N GLU A 82 -22.80 -3.11 -2.05
CA GLU A 82 -21.57 -2.77 -2.78
C GLU A 82 -20.99 -1.42 -2.36
N ILE A 83 -21.83 -0.39 -2.23
CA ILE A 83 -21.40 0.94 -1.76
C ILE A 83 -20.84 0.85 -0.33
N ILE A 84 -21.49 0.09 0.55
CA ILE A 84 -20.98 -0.14 1.91
C ILE A 84 -19.61 -0.83 1.87
N LEU A 85 -19.41 -1.82 1.00
CA LEU A 85 -18.11 -2.49 0.84
C LEU A 85 -17.03 -1.54 0.32
N VAL A 86 -17.35 -0.62 -0.58
CA VAL A 86 -16.40 0.41 -1.05
C VAL A 86 -15.98 1.33 0.11
N LEU A 87 -16.94 1.80 0.92
CA LEU A 87 -16.66 2.67 2.06
C LEU A 87 -15.81 1.96 3.12
N VAL A 88 -16.18 0.73 3.50
CA VAL A 88 -15.42 -0.08 4.45
C VAL A 88 -14.05 -0.41 3.89
N GLY A 89 -13.96 -0.82 2.62
CA GLY A 89 -12.71 -1.14 1.94
C GLY A 89 -11.72 0.03 1.95
N ALA A 90 -12.20 1.26 1.77
CA ALA A 90 -11.35 2.44 1.84
C ALA A 90 -10.79 2.70 3.23
N LEU A 91 -11.58 2.49 4.29
CA LEU A 91 -11.08 2.57 5.67
C LEU A 91 -10.01 1.51 5.93
N PHE A 92 -10.23 0.29 5.45
CA PHE A 92 -9.22 -0.77 5.50
C PHE A 92 -7.94 -0.37 4.74
N ALA A 93 -8.05 0.19 3.53
CA ALA A 93 -6.88 0.69 2.80
C ALA A 93 -6.10 1.74 3.62
N GLY A 94 -6.82 2.66 4.28
CA GLY A 94 -6.25 3.62 5.22
C GLY A 94 -5.45 2.95 6.35
N ILE A 95 -6.05 1.97 7.03
CA ILE A 95 -5.43 1.27 8.17
C ILE A 95 -4.21 0.43 7.75
N PHE A 96 -4.20 -0.11 6.52
CA PHE A 96 -3.09 -0.94 6.02
C PHE A 96 -1.97 -0.13 5.36
N SER A 97 -2.24 1.11 4.95
CA SER A 97 -1.22 2.00 4.37
C SER A 97 0.07 2.15 5.19
N PRO A 98 0.05 2.21 6.55
CA PRO A 98 1.26 2.30 7.37
C PRO A 98 2.09 1.01 7.34
N ILE A 99 1.45 -0.15 7.17
CA ILE A 99 2.14 -1.44 7.03
C ILE A 99 2.91 -1.47 5.71
N ASN A 100 2.28 -1.03 4.62
CA ASN A 100 2.94 -0.90 3.32
C ASN A 100 4.12 0.09 3.37
N ALA A 101 3.95 1.22 4.05
CA ALA A 101 5.04 2.16 4.33
C ALA A 101 6.17 1.52 5.15
N GLY A 102 5.83 0.70 6.16
CA GLY A 102 6.79 -0.05 6.96
C GLY A 102 7.64 -1.01 6.13
N PHE A 103 7.03 -1.74 5.18
CA PHE A 103 7.78 -2.60 4.26
C PHE A 103 8.79 -1.81 3.41
N LEU A 104 8.38 -0.65 2.89
CA LEU A 104 9.26 0.22 2.13
C LEU A 104 10.39 0.78 2.99
N GLN A 105 10.11 1.14 4.25
CA GLN A 105 11.14 1.60 5.18
C GLN A 105 12.12 0.48 5.56
N MET A 106 11.66 -0.76 5.72
CA MET A 106 12.56 -1.90 5.91
C MET A 106 13.48 -2.08 4.71
N ALA A 107 12.94 -2.00 3.49
CA ALA A 107 13.74 -2.07 2.27
C ALA A 107 14.76 -0.92 2.20
N ALA A 108 14.36 0.30 2.53
CA ALA A 108 15.27 1.45 2.56
C ALA A 108 16.37 1.29 3.62
N ASN A 109 16.05 0.78 4.82
CA ASN A 109 17.03 0.51 5.86
C ASN A 109 18.02 -0.57 5.42
N ALA A 110 17.53 -1.68 4.86
CA ALA A 110 18.38 -2.77 4.37
C ALA A 110 19.33 -2.35 3.24
N GLN A 111 18.90 -1.43 2.38
CA GLN A 111 19.74 -0.87 1.32
C GLN A 111 20.86 0.00 1.90
N ASN A 112 20.54 0.80 2.91
CA ASN A 112 21.49 1.71 3.57
C ASN A 112 22.31 1.02 4.69
N ASN A 113 22.16 -0.29 4.88
CA ASN A 113 22.75 -1.07 5.98
C ASN A 113 22.41 -0.51 7.37
N ASN A 114 21.21 0.06 7.50
CA ASN A 114 20.62 0.42 8.78
C ASN A 114 19.84 -0.78 9.34
N ASP A 115 19.71 -0.84 10.66
CA ASP A 115 18.93 -1.88 11.32
C ASP A 115 17.44 -1.79 10.95
N PHE A 116 16.81 -2.97 10.83
CA PHE A 116 15.37 -3.11 10.65
C PHE A 116 14.85 -4.31 11.44
N SER A 117 13.62 -4.20 11.92
CA SER A 117 12.96 -5.23 12.72
C SER A 117 11.45 -5.22 12.50
N LEU A 118 10.72 -6.09 13.19
CA LEU A 118 9.24 -6.05 13.21
C LEU A 118 8.71 -4.69 13.69
N ASN A 119 9.45 -3.98 14.56
CA ASN A 119 9.06 -2.64 14.99
C ASN A 119 9.08 -1.64 13.81
N THR A 120 10.04 -1.78 12.89
CA THR A 120 10.11 -0.95 11.68
C THR A 120 8.84 -1.09 10.85
N LEU A 121 8.28 -2.29 10.73
CA LEU A 121 7.06 -2.55 9.97
C LEU A 121 5.84 -1.80 10.52
N PHE A 122 5.70 -1.73 11.84
CA PHE A 122 4.56 -1.09 12.49
C PHE A 122 4.84 0.36 12.94
N SER A 123 6.04 0.88 12.69
CA SER A 123 6.49 2.20 13.15
C SER A 123 5.60 3.36 12.66
N PHE A 124 4.99 3.22 11.48
CA PHE A 124 4.17 4.28 10.92
C PHE A 124 2.80 4.44 11.61
N PHE A 125 2.35 3.49 12.42
CA PHE A 125 1.12 3.64 13.21
C PHE A 125 1.22 4.71 14.30
N SER A 126 2.43 4.94 14.83
CA SER A 126 2.69 5.97 15.85
C SER A 126 3.43 7.20 15.30
N SER A 127 3.70 7.21 13.99
CA SER A 127 4.42 8.31 13.33
C SER A 127 3.53 9.51 13.00
N SER A 128 4.14 10.67 12.79
CA SER A 128 3.46 11.85 12.24
C SER A 128 2.89 11.62 10.83
N ASP A 129 3.47 10.68 10.08
CA ASP A 129 3.08 10.39 8.69
C ASP A 129 1.81 9.54 8.60
N PHE A 130 1.36 8.93 9.72
CA PHE A 130 0.15 8.11 9.80
C PHE A 130 -1.05 8.79 9.13
N LYS A 131 -1.29 10.06 9.48
CA LYS A 131 -2.43 10.82 8.95
C LYS A 131 -2.39 10.92 7.43
N ASN A 132 -1.21 11.22 6.87
CA ASN A 132 -1.06 11.40 5.43
C ASN A 132 -1.19 10.06 4.69
N LEU A 133 -0.63 8.99 5.24
CA LEU A 133 -0.76 7.63 4.71
C LEU A 133 -2.23 7.18 4.72
N PHE A 134 -2.91 7.33 5.86
CA PHE A 134 -4.31 6.97 6.03
C PHE A 134 -5.20 7.74 5.05
N VAL A 135 -5.10 9.07 5.03
CA VAL A 135 -5.95 9.93 4.20
C VAL A 135 -5.72 9.67 2.71
N SER A 136 -4.46 9.56 2.27
CA SER A 136 -4.17 9.31 0.85
C SER A 136 -4.70 7.95 0.38
N ALA A 137 -4.52 6.90 1.18
CA ALA A 137 -5.02 5.56 0.85
C ALA A 137 -6.55 5.50 0.84
N VAL A 138 -7.23 6.17 1.79
CA VAL A 138 -8.70 6.30 1.81
C VAL A 138 -9.18 7.00 0.54
N ILE A 139 -8.58 8.14 0.17
CA ILE A 139 -8.99 8.90 -1.02
C ILE A 139 -8.82 8.04 -2.28
N LEU A 140 -7.64 7.43 -2.47
CA LEU A 140 -7.36 6.60 -3.64
C LEU A 140 -8.31 5.40 -3.72
N SER A 141 -8.57 4.73 -2.59
CA SER A 141 -9.46 3.57 -2.54
C SER A 141 -10.93 3.96 -2.77
N LEU A 142 -11.40 5.07 -2.22
CA LEU A 142 -12.75 5.57 -2.47
C LEU A 142 -12.94 5.96 -3.94
N VAL A 143 -12.02 6.74 -4.49
CA VAL A 143 -12.08 7.17 -5.89
C VAL A 143 -12.04 5.97 -6.82
N GLY A 144 -11.10 5.04 -6.61
CA GLY A 144 -11.02 3.82 -7.41
C GLY A 144 -12.27 2.94 -7.30
N GLY A 145 -12.78 2.74 -6.08
CA GLY A 145 -13.98 1.93 -5.82
C GLY A 145 -15.24 2.52 -6.44
N LEU A 146 -15.45 3.84 -6.32
CA LEU A 146 -16.61 4.52 -6.91
C LEU A 146 -16.55 4.53 -8.44
N ILE A 147 -15.36 4.72 -9.03
CA ILE A 147 -15.20 4.63 -10.49
C ILE A 147 -15.51 3.21 -10.97
N ASN A 148 -14.98 2.18 -10.30
CA ASN A 148 -15.25 0.78 -10.62
C ASN A 148 -16.75 0.47 -10.56
N PHE A 149 -17.40 0.85 -9.46
CA PHE A 149 -18.84 0.69 -9.30
C PHE A 149 -19.64 1.38 -10.42
N GLY A 150 -19.25 2.59 -10.81
CA GLY A 150 -19.86 3.29 -11.94
C GLY A 150 -19.72 2.55 -13.27
N PHE A 151 -18.56 1.94 -13.54
CA PHE A 151 -18.34 1.14 -14.75
C PHE A 151 -19.05 -0.22 -14.72
N GLU A 152 -19.16 -0.86 -13.55
CA GLU A 152 -19.94 -2.08 -13.37
C GLU A 152 -21.43 -1.84 -13.62
N PHE A 153 -21.95 -0.69 -13.17
CA PHE A 153 -23.35 -0.29 -13.39
C PHE A 153 -23.70 -0.19 -14.89
N ILE A 154 -22.79 0.30 -15.72
CA ILE A 154 -22.97 0.38 -17.19
C ILE A 154 -22.48 -0.87 -17.94
N ASN A 155 -22.16 -1.96 -17.22
CA ASN A 155 -21.71 -3.25 -17.75
C ASN A 155 -20.36 -3.23 -18.51
N ILE A 156 -19.48 -2.24 -18.27
CA ILE A 156 -18.15 -2.14 -18.89
C ILE A 156 -17.07 -2.59 -17.89
N LYS A 157 -17.17 -3.86 -17.47
CA LYS A 157 -16.32 -4.43 -16.39
C LYS A 157 -14.82 -4.34 -16.69
N PHE A 158 -14.42 -4.47 -17.95
CA PHE A 158 -13.01 -4.39 -18.37
C PHE A 158 -12.37 -3.03 -18.05
N VAL A 159 -13.12 -1.92 -18.16
CA VAL A 159 -12.60 -0.59 -17.85
C VAL A 159 -12.37 -0.42 -16.35
N GLY A 160 -13.25 -0.97 -15.51
CA GLY A 160 -13.04 -1.02 -14.06
C GLY A 160 -11.74 -1.75 -13.68
N THR A 161 -11.42 -2.87 -14.34
CA THR A 161 -10.13 -3.55 -14.11
C THR A 161 -8.94 -2.65 -14.42
N ILE A 162 -8.95 -1.92 -15.54
CA ILE A 162 -7.89 -0.98 -15.90
C ILE A 162 -7.75 0.13 -14.86
N VAL A 163 -8.87 0.73 -14.43
CA VAL A 163 -8.88 1.76 -13.38
C VAL A 163 -8.24 1.23 -12.10
N THR A 164 -8.59 0.01 -11.69
CA THR A 164 -8.03 -0.62 -10.49
C THR A 164 -6.51 -0.75 -10.57
N VAL A 165 -5.97 -1.15 -11.73
CA VAL A 165 -4.52 -1.23 -11.96
C VAL A 165 -3.87 0.14 -11.85
N ILE A 166 -4.46 1.17 -12.46
CA ILE A 166 -3.94 2.55 -12.40
C ILE A 166 -3.91 3.05 -10.96
N ILE A 167 -5.01 2.88 -10.21
CA ILE A 167 -5.10 3.29 -8.79
C ILE A 167 -4.09 2.54 -7.94
N SER A 168 -3.87 1.25 -8.21
CA SER A 168 -2.85 0.45 -7.52
C SER A 168 -1.44 0.99 -7.76
N PHE A 169 -1.13 1.35 -9.02
CA PHE A 169 0.14 1.95 -9.37
C PHE A 169 0.35 3.32 -8.71
N LEU A 170 -0.67 4.19 -8.73
CA LEU A 170 -0.64 5.48 -8.03
C LEU A 170 -0.43 5.30 -6.52
N THR A 171 -1.04 4.28 -5.91
CA THR A 171 -0.86 3.97 -4.49
C THR A 171 0.58 3.58 -4.17
N ILE A 172 1.19 2.72 -5.02
CA ILE A 172 2.59 2.31 -4.88
C ILE A 172 3.54 3.51 -4.92
N LEU A 173 3.25 4.52 -5.75
CA LEU A 173 4.07 5.74 -5.86
C LEU A 173 3.80 6.76 -4.74
N THR A 174 2.56 6.87 -4.29
CA THR A 174 2.13 7.85 -3.28
C THR A 174 2.77 7.58 -1.92
N ILE A 175 2.91 6.30 -1.52
CA ILE A 175 3.45 5.95 -0.20
C ILE A 175 4.94 6.40 -0.04
N PRO A 176 5.88 6.08 -0.95
CA PRO A 176 7.25 6.60 -0.92
C PRO A 176 7.33 8.13 -0.87
N LEU A 177 6.47 8.82 -1.62
CA LEU A 177 6.42 10.28 -1.65
C LEU A 177 6.05 10.86 -0.28
N ILE A 178 5.15 10.20 0.45
CA ILE A 178 4.80 10.61 1.82
C ILE A 178 5.97 10.34 2.76
N ILE A 179 6.51 9.13 2.79
CA ILE A 179 7.45 8.75 3.86
C ILE A 179 8.88 9.26 3.65
N PHE A 180 9.34 9.35 2.39
CA PHE A 180 10.70 9.77 2.05
C PHE A 180 10.78 11.23 1.60
N SER A 181 9.75 11.73 0.91
CA SER A 181 9.71 13.16 0.48
C SER A 181 8.92 14.05 1.44
N LYS A 182 8.32 13.49 2.50
CA LYS A 182 7.55 14.21 3.53
C LYS A 182 6.42 15.08 2.95
N LEU A 183 5.81 14.62 1.86
CA LEU A 183 4.65 15.29 1.27
C LEU A 183 3.39 14.99 2.07
N ASP A 184 2.48 15.98 2.12
CA ASP A 184 1.11 15.76 2.59
C ASP A 184 0.32 14.87 1.62
N ALA A 185 -0.80 14.33 2.08
CA ALA A 185 -1.60 13.37 1.31
C ALA A 185 -1.98 13.87 -0.10
N VAL A 186 -2.41 15.13 -0.23
CA VAL A 186 -2.90 15.67 -1.51
C VAL A 186 -1.74 15.95 -2.45
N SER A 187 -0.66 16.54 -1.92
CA SER A 187 0.55 16.79 -2.70
C SER A 187 1.19 15.48 -3.18
N ALA A 188 1.20 14.44 -2.36
CA ALA A 188 1.72 13.13 -2.73
C ALA A 188 0.91 12.45 -3.84
N ILE A 189 -0.43 12.48 -3.76
CA ILE A 189 -1.31 11.97 -4.83
C ILE A 189 -1.11 12.77 -6.12
N THR A 190 -1.09 14.09 -6.03
CA THR A 190 -0.93 14.95 -7.21
C THR A 190 0.44 14.72 -7.87
N SER A 191 1.48 14.53 -7.06
CA SER A 191 2.82 14.26 -7.56
C SER A 191 2.93 12.85 -8.15
N SER A 192 2.26 11.84 -7.57
CA SER A 192 2.24 10.50 -8.14
C SER A 192 1.58 10.49 -9.52
N ILE A 193 0.49 11.23 -9.71
CA ILE A 193 -0.16 11.38 -11.02
C ILE A 193 0.79 12.04 -12.04
N LYS A 194 1.57 13.06 -11.66
CA LYS A 194 2.50 13.74 -12.57
C LYS A 194 3.69 12.87 -13.00
N LEU A 195 3.98 11.81 -12.26
CA LEU A 195 5.08 10.89 -12.55
C LEU A 195 4.67 9.77 -13.53
N VAL A 196 3.36 9.57 -13.73
CA VAL A 196 2.79 8.59 -14.68
C VAL A 196 2.50 9.26 -16.01
#